data_AF-F3GMS4-F1
#
_entry.id   AF-F3GMS4-F1
#
_cell.length_a   1.000
_cell.length_b   1.000
_cell.length_c   1.000
_cell.angle_alpha   90.00
_cell.angle_beta   90.00
_cell.angle_gamma   90.00
#
_symmetry.space_group_name_H-M   'P 1'
#
loop_
_entity.id
_entity.type
_entity.pdbx_description
1 polymer ?
#
loop_
_entity_poly.entity_id
_entity_poly.type
_entity_poly.pdbx_seq_one_letter_code
_entity_poly.pdbx_strand_id
1 'polypeptide(L)' 'MTAIVQSTPQPFTKGDYKTLSLAALGGALEIYDFIIFVFFALTLSQLFFPPDMPEWLRL' A
#
# COMPACT_ATOMS: atom_id res chain seq x y z
N MET A 1 -3.23 40.57 24.95
CA MET A 1 -3.45 39.40 25.83
C MET A 1 -3.78 38.21 24.94
N THR A 2 -2.76 37.47 24.50
CA THR A 2 -2.92 36.26 23.68
C THR A 2 -3.03 35.06 24.62
N ALA A 3 -4.21 34.45 24.68
CA ALA A 3 -4.41 33.23 25.46
C ALA A 3 -3.71 32.07 24.75
N ILE A 4 -2.67 31.53 25.38
CA ILE A 4 -2.09 30.24 24.99
C ILE A 4 -3.10 29.14 25.33
N VAL A 5 -3.84 28.65 24.33
CA VAL A 5 -4.69 27.47 24.49
C VAL A 5 -3.77 26.27 24.65
N GLN A 6 -3.56 25.82 25.89
CA GLN A 6 -2.93 24.54 26.18
C GLN A 6 -3.91 23.43 25.78
N SER A 7 -3.67 22.79 24.64
CA SER A 7 -4.39 21.59 24.23
C SER A 7 -4.01 20.43 25.14
N THR A 8 -4.85 20.15 26.14
CA THR A 8 -4.73 18.94 26.96
C THR A 8 -4.85 17.71 26.03
N PRO A 9 -3.92 16.74 26.08
CA PRO A 9 -3.98 15.57 25.22
C PRO A 9 -5.28 14.81 25.50
N GLN A 10 -6.18 14.82 24.53
CA GLN A 10 -7.42 14.04 24.57
C GLN A 10 -7.06 12.57 24.35
N PRO A 11 -7.59 11.65 25.18
CA PRO A 11 -7.40 10.23 24.95
C PRO A 11 -8.04 9.83 23.63
N PHE A 12 -7.33 9.02 22.84
CA PHE A 12 -7.83 8.51 21.56
C PHE A 12 -9.15 7.75 21.77
N THR A 13 -10.16 8.13 20.99
CA THR A 13 -11.43 7.43 21.02
C THR A 13 -11.33 6.13 20.21
N LYS A 14 -12.22 5.16 20.48
CA LYS A 14 -12.29 3.93 19.67
C LYS A 14 -12.50 4.21 18.18
N GLY A 15 -13.16 5.32 17.84
CA GLY A 15 -13.36 5.78 16.46
C GLY A 15 -12.05 6.20 15.81
N ASP A 16 -11.19 6.92 16.52
CA ASP A 16 -9.90 7.37 16.01
C ASP A 16 -8.97 6.21 15.71
N TYR A 17 -8.96 5.18 16.57
CA TYR A 17 -8.22 3.95 16.30
C TYR A 17 -8.71 3.22 15.04
N LYS A 18 -10.03 3.21 14.80
CA LYS A 18 -10.59 2.61 13.58
C LYS A 18 -10.16 3.38 12.33
N THR A 19 -10.19 4.71 12.38
CA THR A 19 -9.76 5.55 11.25
C THR A 19 -8.26 5.44 11.01
N LEU A 20 -7.44 5.48 12.07
CA LEU A 20 -5.99 5.34 11.98
C LEU A 20 -5.60 3.96 11.42
N SER A 21 -6.26 2.90 11.88
CA SER A 21 -6.02 1.56 11.36
C SER A 21 -6.43 1.42 9.90
N LEU A 22 -7.58 1.98 9.48
CA LEU A 22 -7.97 1.99 8.06
C LEU A 22 -6.97 2.75 7.20
N ALA A 23 -6.49 3.91 7.65
CA ALA A 23 -5.51 4.71 6.93
C ALA A 23 -4.16 4.00 6.82
N ALA A 24 -3.69 3.40 7.93
CA ALA A 24 -2.45 2.63 7.95
C ALA A 24 -2.54 1.36 7.09
N LEU A 25 -3.68 0.68 7.09
CA LEU A 25 -3.93 -0.48 6.23
C LEU A 25 -3.91 -0.08 4.75
N GLY A 26 -4.56 1.02 4.37
CA GLY A 26 -4.52 1.53 2.99
C GLY A 26 -3.09 1.79 2.52
N GLY A 27 -2.29 2.52 3.31
CA GLY A 27 -0.87 2.77 2.99
C GLY A 27 -0.01 1.49 2.96
N ALA A 28 -0.30 0.51 3.82
CA ALA A 28 0.37 -0.77 3.79
C ALA A 28 0.02 -1.60 2.54
N LEU A 29 -1.24 -1.55 2.08
CA LEU A 29 -1.69 -2.21 0.85
C LEU A 29 -0.99 -1.63 -0.39
N GLU A 30 -0.82 -0.31 -0.47
CA GLU A 30 -0.08 0.31 -1.57
C GLU A 30 1.38 -0.14 -1.62
N ILE A 31 2.05 -0.18 -0.46
CA ILE A 31 3.44 -0.64 -0.37
C ILE A 31 3.56 -2.13 -0.70
N TYR A 32 2.55 -2.95 -0.35
CA TYR A 32 2.54 -4.37 -0.68
C TYR A 32 2.65 -4.59 -2.19
N ASP A 33 1.76 -4.00 -2.98
CA ASP A 33 1.78 -4.16 -4.44
C ASP A 33 3.05 -3.56 -5.07
N PHE A 34 3.57 -2.44 -4.52
CA PHE A 34 4.82 -1.84 -4.98
C PHE A 34 6.02 -2.78 -4.79
N ILE A 35 6.17 -3.36 -3.60
CA ILE A 35 7.25 -4.31 -3.30
C ILE A 35 7.12 -5.52 -4.23
N ILE A 36 5.92 -6.10 -4.35
CA ILE A 36 5.69 -7.24 -5.23
C ILE A 36 6.07 -6.91 -6.68
N PHE A 37 5.69 -5.75 -7.19
CA PHE A 37 6.05 -5.34 -8.54
C PHE A 37 7.56 -5.25 -8.75
N VAL A 38 8.29 -4.56 -7.88
CA VAL A 38 9.75 -4.36 -8.04
C VAL A 38 10.52 -5.68 -8.04
N PHE A 39 10.12 -6.65 -7.21
CA PHE A 39 10.84 -7.91 -7.09
C PHE A 39 10.34 -8.99 -8.05
N PHE A 40 9.04 -9.05 -8.33
CA PHE A 40 8.43 -10.16 -9.06
C PHE A 40 8.01 -9.82 -10.49
N ALA A 41 8.03 -8.55 -10.93
CA ALA A 41 7.63 -8.22 -12.30
C ALA A 41 8.41 -9.02 -13.35
N LEU A 42 9.74 -9.15 -13.21
CA LEU A 42 10.56 -9.91 -14.14
C LEU A 42 10.31 -11.42 -14.05
N THR A 43 10.23 -11.97 -12.84
CA THR A 43 9.98 -13.39 -12.60
C THR A 43 8.61 -13.83 -13.13
N LEU A 44 7.57 -13.05 -12.84
CA LEU A 44 6.22 -13.28 -13.36
C LEU A 44 6.22 -13.11 -14.88
N SER A 45 6.91 -12.11 -15.42
CA SER A 45 7.03 -11.92 -16.86
C SER A 45 7.64 -13.15 -17.55
N GLN A 46 8.72 -13.73 -17.03
CA GLN A 46 9.33 -14.92 -17.64
C GLN A 46 8.50 -16.19 -17.49
N LEU A 47 7.79 -16.34 -16.36
CA LEU A 47 6.96 -17.51 -16.09
C LEU A 47 5.68 -17.51 -16.93
N PHE A 48 5.02 -16.35 -17.04
CA PHE A 48 3.79 -16.20 -17.81
C PHE A 48 4.07 -15.90 -19.29
N PHE A 49 5.24 -15.34 -19.61
CA PHE A 49 5.66 -15.03 -20.98
C PHE A 49 7.00 -15.64 -21.39
N PRO A 50 7.11 -16.98 -21.47
CA PRO A 50 8.33 -17.63 -21.94
C PRO A 50 8.72 -17.22 -23.37
N PRO A 51 10.04 -17.14 -23.67
CA PRO A 51 10.56 -16.74 -24.98
C PRO A 51 10.27 -17.76 -26.09
N ASP A 52 9.84 -18.97 -25.75
CA ASP A 52 9.45 -20.02 -26.71
C ASP A 52 7.94 -20.04 -27.01
N MET A 53 7.18 -19.07 -26.48
CA MET A 53 5.75 -19.01 -26.76
C MET A 53 5.47 -18.69 -28.23
N PRO A 54 4.44 -19.34 -28.83
CA PRO A 54 4.06 -19.08 -30.20
C PRO A 54 3.68 -17.60 -30.42
N GLU A 55 4.05 -17.02 -31.56
CA GLU A 55 3.73 -15.63 -31.93
C GLU A 55 2.23 -15.29 -31.84
N TRP A 56 1.33 -16.27 -32.09
CA TRP A 56 -0.12 -16.06 -32.00
C TRP A 56 -0.64 -15.82 -30.59
N LEU A 57 0.15 -16.14 -29.55
CA LEU A 57 -0.19 -15.94 -28.13
C LEU A 57 0.44 -14.64 -27.56
N ARG A 58 1.26 -13.95 -28.37
CA ARG A 58 1.92 -12.68 -28.02
C ARG A 58 1.17 -11.43 -28.49
N LEU A 59 0.11 -11.59 -29.28
CA LEU A 59 -0.78 -10.52 -29.79
C LEU A 59 -2.02 -10.38 -28.91
#